data_AF-X6NDT2-F1
#
_entry.id   AF-X6NDT2-F1
#
_cell.length_a   1.000
_cell.length_b   1.000
_cell.length_c   1.000
_cell.angle_alpha   90.00
_cell.angle_beta   90.00
_cell.angle_gamma   90.00
#
_symmetry.space_group_name_H-M   'P 1'
#
loop_
_entity.id
_entity.type
_entity.pdbx_description
1 polymer ?
#
loop_
_entity_poly.entity_id
_entity_poly.type
_entity_poly.pdbx_seq_one_letter_code
_entity_poly.pdbx_strand_id
1 'polypeptide(L)'
;MVSVCYHVAEALPNQRLFGLHEGEWHKLDNIAAISCCNVLFIYLCNLSSPHVRYLWGLIQLGIVVVLQTHSPWDLLFTLVPIFFHLLVFLVKYFFFEKYLYKSVRPTKWNVNNVKSSFFWLVPAIICFCKGLDDEHDYLRLWHGAWHAFLGISSYYQWGMIDTTGERKKEHF
;
A
#
# COMPACT_ATOMS: atom_id res chain seq x y z
N MET A 1 -10.85 -3.13 6.06
CA MET A 1 -12.27 -2.77 6.28
C MET A 1 -12.99 -2.63 4.94
N VAL A 2 -12.53 -1.76 4.04
CA VAL A 2 -13.18 -1.55 2.73
C VAL A 2 -13.23 -2.83 1.87
N SER A 3 -12.14 -3.60 1.79
CA SER A 3 -12.14 -4.90 1.10
C SER A 3 -13.17 -5.89 1.65
N VAL A 4 -13.36 -5.92 2.97
CA VAL A 4 -14.39 -6.77 3.59
C VAL A 4 -15.78 -6.30 3.17
N CYS A 5 -16.03 -4.98 3.17
CA CYS A 5 -17.30 -4.42 2.73
C CYS A 5 -17.58 -4.71 1.23
N TYR A 6 -16.56 -4.64 0.37
CA TYR A 6 -16.67 -5.04 -1.03
C TYR A 6 -17.07 -6.51 -1.18
N HIS A 7 -16.35 -7.43 -0.54
CA HIS A 7 -16.65 -8.86 -0.61
C HIS A 7 -18.02 -9.23 -0.04
N VAL A 8 -18.45 -8.55 1.02
CA VAL A 8 -19.82 -8.73 1.57
C VAL A 8 -20.88 -8.20 0.60
N ALA A 9 -20.63 -7.06 -0.05
CA ALA A 9 -21.55 -6.51 -1.03
C ALA A 9 -21.65 -7.39 -2.29
N GLU A 10 -20.54 -7.97 -2.74
CA GLU A 10 -20.48 -8.91 -3.86
C GLU A 10 -21.24 -10.21 -3.55
N ALA A 11 -21.15 -10.73 -2.33
CA ALA A 11 -21.94 -11.87 -1.87
C ALA A 11 -23.45 -11.59 -1.76
N LEU A 12 -23.85 -10.31 -1.80
CA LEU A 12 -25.24 -9.84 -1.67
C LEU A 12 -25.62 -8.94 -2.85
N PRO A 13 -25.67 -9.46 -4.10
CA PRO A 13 -25.65 -8.66 -5.33
C PRO A 13 -26.83 -7.69 -5.52
N ASN A 14 -27.92 -7.88 -4.78
CA ASN A 14 -29.12 -7.02 -4.84
C ASN A 14 -29.31 -6.13 -3.60
N GLN A 15 -28.33 -6.11 -2.69
CA GLN A 15 -28.41 -5.35 -1.44
C GLN A 15 -27.41 -4.19 -1.44
N ARG A 16 -27.78 -3.12 -0.73
CA ARG A 16 -26.88 -2.00 -0.47
C ARG A 16 -26.25 -2.16 0.90
N LEU A 17 -24.94 -2.34 0.95
CA LEU A 17 -24.20 -2.34 2.21
C LEU A 17 -23.83 -0.89 2.56
N PHE A 18 -24.31 -0.40 3.70
CA PHE A 18 -24.21 1.01 4.12
C PHE A 18 -24.64 2.02 3.04
N GLY A 19 -25.63 1.65 2.22
CA GLY A 19 -26.17 2.52 1.17
C GLY A 19 -25.42 2.48 -0.17
N LEU A 20 -24.32 1.73 -0.26
CA LEU A 20 -23.50 1.56 -1.46
C LEU A 20 -23.70 0.17 -2.09
N HIS A 21 -23.63 0.11 -3.40
CA HIS A 21 -23.61 -1.13 -4.19
C HIS A 21 -22.20 -1.73 -4.30
N GLU A 22 -22.12 -2.98 -4.74
CA GLU A 22 -20.86 -3.71 -4.98
C GLU A 22 -19.84 -2.87 -5.77
N GLY A 23 -20.22 -2.32 -6.92
CA GLY A 23 -19.30 -1.54 -7.76
C GLY A 23 -18.79 -0.25 -7.11
N GLU A 24 -19.53 0.32 -6.15
CA GLU A 24 -19.08 1.48 -5.37
C GLU A 24 -18.10 1.06 -4.28
N TRP A 25 -18.34 -0.09 -3.65
CA TRP A 25 -17.38 -0.69 -2.72
C TRP A 25 -16.09 -1.11 -3.41
N HIS A 26 -16.16 -1.63 -4.63
CA HIS A 26 -14.99 -1.96 -5.44
C HIS A 26 -14.10 -0.74 -5.67
N LYS A 27 -14.71 0.40 -6.04
CA LYS A 27 -13.99 1.69 -6.19
C LYS A 27 -13.27 2.08 -4.90
N LEU A 28 -13.98 2.02 -3.77
CA LEU A 28 -13.41 2.38 -2.47
C LEU A 28 -12.27 1.43 -2.09
N ASP A 29 -12.40 0.13 -2.40
CA ASP A 29 -11.36 -0.84 -2.07
C ASP A 29 -10.09 -0.58 -2.87
N ASN A 30 -10.21 -0.32 -4.17
CA ASN A 30 -9.08 0.09 -5.00
C ASN A 30 -8.44 1.37 -4.49
N ILE A 31 -9.24 2.40 -4.17
CA ILE A 31 -8.72 3.67 -3.63
C ILE A 31 -7.91 3.42 -2.36
N ALA A 32 -8.44 2.62 -1.43
CA ALA A 32 -7.79 2.32 -0.16
C ALA A 32 -6.50 1.50 -0.38
N ALA A 33 -6.56 0.43 -1.18
CA ALA A 33 -5.42 -0.45 -1.43
C ALA A 33 -4.27 0.29 -2.12
N ILE A 34 -4.56 1.02 -3.21
CA ILE A 34 -3.56 1.81 -3.96
C ILE A 34 -2.97 2.89 -3.06
N SER A 35 -3.80 3.62 -2.32
CA SER A 35 -3.33 4.70 -1.44
C SER A 35 -2.43 4.17 -0.33
N CYS A 36 -2.79 3.07 0.31
CA CYS A 36 -1.94 2.44 1.34
C CYS A 36 -0.58 2.01 0.77
N CYS A 37 -0.56 1.42 -0.43
CA CYS A 37 0.67 1.04 -1.11
C CYS A 37 1.56 2.26 -1.44
N ASN A 38 0.96 3.33 -1.98
CA ASN A 38 1.69 4.57 -2.30
C ASN A 38 2.23 5.25 -1.04
N VAL A 39 1.43 5.32 0.03
CA VAL A 39 1.85 5.92 1.31
C VAL A 39 3.00 5.12 1.91
N LEU A 40 3.04 3.80 1.75
CA LEU A 40 4.20 3.00 2.14
C LEU A 40 5.46 3.44 1.37
N PHE A 41 5.40 3.60 0.05
CA PHE A 41 6.57 4.08 -0.72
C PHE A 41 7.00 5.49 -0.31
N ILE A 42 6.06 6.40 -0.04
CA ILE A 42 6.33 7.74 0.49
C ILE A 42 7.00 7.66 1.86
N TYR A 43 6.52 6.76 2.72
CA TYR A 43 7.12 6.50 4.03
C TYR A 43 8.57 6.00 3.87
N LEU A 44 8.80 5.03 2.99
CA LEU A 44 10.12 4.46 2.69
C LEU A 44 11.10 5.49 2.10
N CYS A 45 10.61 6.55 1.47
CA CYS A 45 11.44 7.68 1.04
C CYS A 45 12.09 8.42 2.22
N ASN A 46 11.56 8.29 3.44
CA ASN A 46 12.10 8.90 4.67
C ASN A 46 12.35 10.42 4.53
N LEU A 47 11.35 11.14 3.99
CA LEU A 47 11.45 12.58 3.75
C LEU A 47 11.63 13.35 5.06
N SER A 48 12.61 14.25 5.12
CA SER A 48 12.95 14.99 6.35
C SER A 48 11.82 15.88 6.89
N SER A 49 11.00 16.45 6.00
CA SER A 49 9.90 17.33 6.40
C SER A 49 8.60 16.53 6.57
N PRO A 50 7.99 16.53 7.78
CA PRO A 50 6.70 15.87 7.99
C PRO A 50 5.58 16.52 7.17
N HIS A 51 5.64 17.85 6.95
CA HIS A 51 4.67 18.56 6.12
C HIS A 51 4.73 18.14 4.65
N VAL A 52 5.93 17.97 4.09
CA VAL A 52 6.08 17.49 2.70
C VAL A 52 5.54 16.08 2.56
N ARG A 53 5.81 15.21 3.54
CA ARG A 53 5.29 13.83 3.57
C ARG A 53 3.76 13.80 3.62
N TYR A 54 3.17 14.63 4.48
CA TYR A 54 1.72 14.76 4.61
C TYR A 54 1.10 15.28 3.31
N LEU A 55 1.67 16.34 2.72
CA LEU A 55 1.21 16.91 1.46
C LEU A 55 1.27 15.90 0.31
N TRP A 56 2.37 15.13 0.20
CA TRP A 56 2.49 14.03 -0.77
C TRP A 56 1.42 12.96 -0.56
N GLY A 57 1.15 12.60 0.70
CA GLY A 57 0.09 11.65 1.06
C GLY A 57 -1.31 12.12 0.63
N LEU A 58 -1.60 13.42 0.74
CA LEU A 58 -2.86 14.02 0.29
C LEU A 58 -2.95 14.13 -1.24
N ILE A 59 -1.87 14.58 -1.90
CA ILE A 59 -1.82 14.71 -3.36
C ILE A 59 -2.03 13.36 -4.02
N GLN A 60 -1.31 12.31 -3.57
CA GLN A 60 -1.47 10.98 -4.13
C GLN A 60 -2.89 10.44 -3.91
N LEU A 61 -3.49 10.70 -2.74
CA LEU A 61 -4.85 10.27 -2.44
C LEU A 61 -5.84 10.94 -3.39
N GLY A 62 -5.70 12.26 -3.62
CA GLY A 62 -6.53 13.00 -4.57
C GLY A 62 -6.42 12.44 -5.99
N ILE A 63 -5.21 12.14 -6.46
CA ILE A 63 -4.98 11.52 -7.77
C ILE A 63 -5.66 10.16 -7.86
N VAL A 64 -5.45 9.29 -6.87
CA VAL A 64 -6.04 7.94 -6.84
C VAL A 64 -7.57 8.01 -6.84
N VAL A 65 -8.16 8.92 -6.06
CA VAL A 65 -9.62 9.15 -6.04
C VAL A 65 -10.13 9.55 -7.42
N VAL A 66 -9.48 10.50 -8.11
CA VAL A 66 -9.90 10.93 -9.45
C VAL A 66 -9.83 9.76 -10.45
N LEU A 67 -8.71 9.03 -10.48
CA LEU A 67 -8.51 7.91 -11.40
C LEU A 67 -9.51 6.77 -11.18
N GLN A 68 -9.70 6.36 -9.93
CA GLN A 68 -10.59 5.25 -9.59
C GLN A 68 -12.08 5.62 -9.64
N THR A 69 -12.41 6.91 -9.49
CA THR A 69 -13.79 7.37 -9.73
C THR A 69 -14.12 7.38 -11.23
N HIS A 70 -13.13 7.71 -12.07
CA HIS A 70 -13.29 7.72 -13.53
C HIS A 70 -13.44 6.30 -14.11
N SER A 71 -12.50 5.38 -13.81
CA SER A 71 -12.61 3.98 -14.24
C SER A 71 -11.89 3.04 -13.27
N PRO A 72 -12.61 2.40 -12.33
CA PRO A 72 -11.97 1.54 -11.32
C PRO A 72 -11.47 0.20 -11.87
N TRP A 73 -11.99 -0.25 -13.01
CA TRP A 73 -11.62 -1.51 -13.66
C TRP A 73 -10.49 -1.34 -14.67
N ASP A 74 -10.07 -0.11 -14.95
CA ASP A 74 -8.92 0.14 -15.83
C ASP A 74 -7.63 -0.13 -15.08
N LEU A 75 -6.93 -1.19 -15.49
CA LEU A 75 -5.67 -1.61 -14.90
C LEU A 75 -4.61 -0.51 -14.93
N LEU A 76 -4.60 0.36 -15.95
CA LEU A 76 -3.64 1.47 -16.01
C LEU A 76 -3.85 2.47 -14.87
N PHE A 77 -5.11 2.75 -14.50
CA PHE A 77 -5.45 3.65 -13.40
C PHE A 77 -5.11 3.07 -12.02
N THR A 78 -4.89 1.76 -11.96
CA THR A 78 -4.36 1.09 -10.77
C THR A 78 -2.83 1.05 -10.77
N LEU A 79 -2.21 0.66 -11.89
CA LEU A 79 -0.77 0.44 -11.96
C LEU A 79 0.05 1.73 -12.00
N VAL A 80 -0.38 2.74 -12.77
CA VAL A 80 0.36 4.00 -12.94
C VAL A 80 0.68 4.68 -11.60
N PRO A 81 -0.28 4.93 -10.68
CA PRO A 81 0.03 5.60 -9.42
C PRO A 81 0.98 4.78 -8.54
N ILE A 82 0.86 3.44 -8.54
CA ILE A 82 1.74 2.53 -7.79
C ILE A 82 3.17 2.60 -8.33
N PHE A 83 3.34 2.40 -9.65
CA PHE A 83 4.66 2.41 -10.27
C PHE A 83 5.33 3.77 -10.21
N PHE A 84 4.56 4.85 -10.27
CA PHE A 84 5.10 6.20 -10.07
C PHE A 84 5.74 6.36 -8.69
N HIS A 85 5.03 5.99 -7.61
CA HIS A 85 5.57 6.12 -6.24
C HIS A 85 6.70 5.13 -5.97
N LEU A 86 6.61 3.92 -6.52
CA LEU A 86 7.71 2.96 -6.49
C LEU A 86 8.97 3.54 -7.18
N LEU A 87 8.82 4.13 -8.37
CA LEU A 87 9.92 4.76 -9.09
C LEU A 87 10.53 5.92 -8.30
N VAL A 88 9.71 6.78 -7.70
CA VAL A 88 10.20 7.87 -6.82
C VAL A 88 11.04 7.30 -5.67
N PHE A 89 10.57 6.25 -5.01
CA PHE A 89 11.32 5.57 -3.95
C PHE A 89 12.65 5.01 -4.46
N LEU A 90 12.64 4.27 -5.57
CA LEU A 90 13.85 3.68 -6.15
C LEU A 90 14.84 4.75 -6.61
N VAL A 91 14.36 5.83 -7.22
CA VAL A 91 15.19 6.97 -7.63
C VAL A 91 15.83 7.63 -6.41
N LYS A 92 15.06 7.90 -5.36
CA LYS A 92 15.61 8.45 -4.11
C LYS A 92 16.67 7.53 -3.52
N TYR A 93 16.39 6.23 -3.42
CA TYR A 93 17.27 5.26 -2.79
C TYR A 93 18.57 5.04 -3.59
N PHE A 94 18.46 4.73 -4.89
CA PHE A 94 19.62 4.39 -5.71
C PHE A 94 20.41 5.58 -6.22
N PHE A 95 19.76 6.73 -6.45
CA PHE A 95 20.42 7.90 -7.00
C PHE A 95 20.71 8.97 -5.95
N PHE A 96 19.71 9.43 -5.20
CA PHE A 96 19.90 10.56 -4.29
C PHE A 96 20.71 10.19 -3.05
N GLU A 97 20.41 9.06 -2.39
CA GLU A 97 21.19 8.66 -1.21
C GLU A 97 22.64 8.32 -1.57
N LYS A 98 22.86 7.70 -2.74
CA LYS A 98 24.17 7.25 -3.19
C LYS A 98 25.05 8.38 -3.73
N TYR A 99 24.48 9.30 -4.53
CA TYR A 99 25.26 10.32 -5.25
C TYR A 99 25.09 11.74 -4.68
N LEU A 100 23.99 12.02 -3.98
CA LEU A 100 23.66 13.34 -3.42
C LEU A 100 23.61 13.32 -1.88
N TYR A 101 24.46 12.48 -1.27
CA TYR A 101 24.54 12.18 0.18
C TYR A 101 24.53 13.42 1.11
N LYS A 102 24.97 14.59 0.63
CA LYS A 102 24.99 15.82 1.44
C LYS A 102 23.62 16.49 1.58
N SER A 103 22.66 16.20 0.71
CA SER A 103 21.36 16.90 0.66
C SER A 103 20.18 16.03 1.12
N VAL A 104 20.40 14.72 1.31
CA VAL A 104 19.32 13.77 1.62
C VAL A 104 19.67 12.96 2.84
N ARG A 105 18.71 12.85 3.77
CA ARG A 105 18.87 12.05 4.97
C ARG A 105 18.99 10.56 4.61
N PRO A 106 20.07 9.87 5.01
CA PRO A 106 20.23 8.46 4.73
C PRO A 106 19.20 7.64 5.51
N THR A 107 18.52 6.72 4.83
CA THR A 107 17.60 5.79 5.48
C THR A 107 18.40 4.71 6.22
N LYS A 108 18.14 4.60 7.53
CA LYS A 108 18.64 3.48 8.35
C LYS A 108 17.62 2.35 8.32
N TRP A 109 18.04 1.19 7.83
CA TRP A 109 17.17 0.05 7.64
C TRP A 109 17.23 -0.91 8.81
N ASN A 110 16.07 -1.29 9.35
CA ASN A 110 15.94 -2.40 10.28
C ASN A 110 15.90 -3.71 9.49
N VAL A 111 17.06 -4.37 9.38
CA VAL A 111 17.23 -5.59 8.58
C VAL A 111 16.31 -6.72 9.04
N ASN A 112 16.00 -6.82 10.33
CA ASN A 112 15.09 -7.85 10.84
C ASN A 112 13.67 -7.63 10.31
N ASN A 113 13.17 -6.40 10.35
CA ASN A 113 11.85 -6.08 9.81
C ASN A 113 11.80 -6.19 8.29
N VAL A 114 12.89 -5.84 7.59
CA VAL A 114 13.00 -6.09 6.14
C VAL A 114 12.88 -7.58 5.84
N LYS A 115 13.67 -8.43 6.50
CA LYS A 115 13.61 -9.89 6.33
C LYS A 115 12.23 -10.46 6.65
N SER A 116 11.65 -10.08 7.79
CA SER A 116 10.32 -10.54 8.19
C SER A 116 9.24 -10.10 7.20
N SER A 117 9.28 -8.87 6.71
CA SER A 117 8.33 -8.42 5.68
C SER A 117 8.42 -9.27 4.42
N PHE A 118 9.62 -9.49 3.88
CA PHE A 118 9.78 -10.32 2.68
C PHE A 118 9.37 -11.77 2.94
N PHE A 119 9.71 -12.32 4.11
CA PHE A 119 9.30 -13.67 4.52
C PHE A 119 7.78 -13.85 4.47
N TRP A 120 7.00 -12.87 4.95
CA TRP A 120 5.54 -12.91 4.90
C TRP A 120 4.96 -12.48 3.56
N LEU A 121 5.68 -11.67 2.77
CA LEU A 121 5.21 -11.23 1.45
C LEU A 121 5.22 -12.37 0.43
N VAL A 122 6.20 -13.27 0.48
CA VAL A 122 6.29 -14.41 -0.44
C VAL A 122 5.04 -15.31 -0.41
N PRO A 123 4.60 -15.86 0.74
CA PRO A 123 3.37 -16.65 0.79
C PRO A 123 2.14 -15.81 0.46
N ALA A 124 2.13 -14.51 0.78
CA ALA A 124 1.06 -13.61 0.35
C ALA A 124 0.94 -13.62 -1.19
N ILE A 125 2.02 -13.38 -1.93
CA ILE A 125 2.02 -13.38 -3.40
C ILE A 125 1.52 -14.72 -3.96
N ILE A 126 1.94 -15.84 -3.37
CA ILE A 126 1.46 -17.17 -3.79
C ILE A 126 -0.06 -17.29 -3.59
N CYS A 127 -0.57 -16.89 -2.41
CA CYS A 127 -2.00 -16.87 -2.13
C CYS A 127 -2.76 -15.93 -3.06
N PHE A 128 -2.20 -14.77 -3.41
CA PHE A 128 -2.79 -13.84 -4.36
C PHE A 128 -2.95 -14.48 -5.73
N CYS A 129 -1.87 -15.05 -6.30
CA CYS A 129 -1.93 -15.68 -7.62
C CYS A 129 -2.94 -16.83 -7.67
N LYS A 130 -3.07 -17.61 -6.58
CA LYS A 130 -4.06 -18.71 -6.50
C LYS A 130 -5.47 -18.20 -6.26
N GLY A 131 -5.63 -17.07 -5.56
CA GLY A 131 -6.91 -16.42 -5.31
C GLY A 131 -7.39 -15.48 -6.41
N LEU A 132 -6.70 -15.44 -7.57
CA LEU A 132 -7.20 -14.80 -8.80
C LEU A 132 -8.11 -15.74 -9.60
N ASP A 133 -8.07 -17.05 -9.32
CA ASP A 133 -8.89 -18.06 -9.95
C ASP A 133 -10.17 -18.26 -9.14
N ASP A 134 -11.20 -17.47 -9.46
CA ASP A 134 -12.50 -17.53 -8.78
C ASP A 134 -13.17 -18.92 -8.91
N GLU A 135 -12.86 -19.71 -9.95
CA GLU A 135 -13.43 -21.04 -10.13
C GLU A 135 -12.85 -22.04 -9.11
N HIS A 136 -11.55 -21.94 -8.81
CA HIS A 136 -10.85 -22.83 -7.87
C HIS A 136 -10.73 -22.26 -6.45
N ASP A 137 -11.12 -21.01 -6.22
CA ASP A 137 -11.20 -20.35 -4.91
C ASP A 137 -12.62 -19.89 -4.56
N TYR A 138 -13.61 -20.76 -4.77
CA TYR A 138 -15.04 -20.43 -4.57
C TYR A 138 -15.39 -19.91 -3.15
N LEU A 139 -14.65 -20.32 -2.11
CA LEU A 139 -14.81 -19.83 -0.73
C LEU A 139 -13.92 -18.61 -0.42
N ARG A 140 -13.14 -18.14 -1.39
CA ARG A 140 -12.14 -17.07 -1.23
C ARG A 140 -11.16 -17.33 -0.09
N LEU A 141 -10.78 -18.58 0.13
CA LEU A 141 -9.81 -18.97 1.16
C LEU A 141 -8.40 -18.54 0.77
N TRP A 142 -8.00 -18.69 -0.49
CA TRP A 142 -6.69 -18.20 -0.96
C TRP A 142 -6.65 -16.68 -0.93
N HIS A 143 -7.72 -16.03 -1.39
CA HIS A 143 -7.85 -14.57 -1.33
C HIS A 143 -7.85 -14.04 0.11
N GLY A 144 -8.55 -14.69 1.04
CA GLY A 144 -8.53 -14.35 2.45
C GLY A 144 -7.15 -14.53 3.10
N ALA A 145 -6.45 -15.62 2.78
CA ALA A 145 -5.08 -15.86 3.23
C ALA A 145 -4.09 -14.82 2.68
N TRP A 146 -4.29 -14.37 1.44
CA TRP A 146 -3.56 -13.25 0.86
C TRP A 146 -3.66 -12.00 1.75
N HIS A 147 -4.87 -11.58 2.13
CA HIS A 147 -5.06 -10.41 3.01
C HIS A 147 -4.40 -10.59 4.37
N ALA A 148 -4.47 -11.79 4.95
CA ALA A 148 -3.85 -12.09 6.24
C ALA A 148 -2.32 -11.96 6.18
N PHE A 149 -1.68 -12.63 5.22
CA PHE A 149 -0.21 -12.59 5.08
C PHE A 149 0.28 -11.21 4.62
N LEU A 150 -0.44 -10.54 3.73
CA LEU A 150 -0.10 -9.17 3.32
C LEU A 150 -0.22 -8.21 4.49
N GLY A 151 -1.24 -8.34 5.34
CA GLY A 151 -1.39 -7.54 6.56
C GLY A 151 -0.23 -7.72 7.54
N ILE A 152 0.21 -8.96 7.77
CA ILE A 152 1.38 -9.26 8.61
C ILE A 152 2.65 -8.68 7.97
N SER A 153 2.85 -8.86 6.66
CA SER A 153 3.99 -8.26 5.94
C SER A 153 3.99 -6.74 6.09
N SER A 154 2.83 -6.10 5.92
CA SER A 154 2.65 -4.65 6.02
C SER A 154 3.02 -4.12 7.41
N TYR A 155 2.69 -4.85 8.49
CA TYR A 155 3.12 -4.50 9.84
C TYR A 155 4.66 -4.39 9.94
N TYR A 156 5.39 -5.35 9.37
CA TYR A 156 6.85 -5.29 9.33
C TYR A 156 7.39 -4.22 8.37
N GLN A 157 6.68 -3.92 7.27
CA GLN A 157 7.05 -2.84 6.34
C GLN A 157 7.09 -1.48 7.03
N TRP A 158 6.11 -1.19 7.89
CA TRP A 158 6.10 0.02 8.72
C TRP A 158 7.23 0.10 9.74
N GLY A 159 7.87 -1.04 10.06
CA GLY A 159 9.04 -1.11 10.91
C GLY A 159 10.38 -1.11 10.16
N MET A 160 10.40 -1.00 8.83
CA MET A 160 11.63 -1.11 8.04
C MET A 160 12.61 0.05 8.26
N ILE A 161 12.11 1.24 8.61
CA ILE A 161 12.96 2.41 8.90
C ILE A 161 13.19 2.49 10.40
N ASP A 162 14.46 2.59 10.79
CA ASP A 162 14.84 2.81 12.18
C ASP A 162 14.67 4.29 12.58
N THR A 163 13.57 4.59 13.28
CA THR A 163 13.22 5.93 13.77
C THR A 163 13.68 6.20 15.20
N THR A 164 14.43 5.29 15.83
CA THR A 164 14.85 5.40 17.24
C THR A 164 15.67 6.66 17.56
N GLY A 165 16.32 7.27 16.57
CA GLY A 165 17.03 8.55 16.72
C GLY A 165 16.15 9.81 16.73
N GLU A 166 14.90 9.74 16.26
CA GLU A 166 14.00 10.90 16.16
C GLU A 166 13.25 11.15 17.46
N ARG A 167 12.74 10.09 18.09
CA ARG A 167 12.03 10.16 19.38
C ARG A 167 12.84 10.80 20.51
N LYS A 168 14.18 10.79 20.41
CA LYS A 168 15.05 11.45 21.40
C LYS A 168 15.19 12.96 21.19
N LYS A 169 14.93 13.50 19.99
CA LYS A 169 15.11 14.92 19.69
C LYS A 169 13.86 15.77 19.94
N GLU A 170 12.68 15.15 20.02
CA GLU A 170 11.42 15.87 20.32
C GLU A 170 11.21 16.11 21.83
N HIS A 171 12.14 15.65 22.67
CA HIS A 171 12.11 15.80 24.13
C HIS A 171 13.20 16.73 24.70
N PHE A 172 13.89 17.51 23.86
CA PHE A 172 14.85 18.53 24.27
C PHE A 172 14.53 19.88 23.66
#